data_AF-A0A5C4NXF4-F1
#
_entry.id   AF-A0A5C4NXF4-F1
#
_cell.length_a   1.000
_cell.length_b   1.000
_cell.length_c   1.000
_cell.angle_alpha   90.00
_cell.angle_beta   90.00
_cell.angle_gamma   90.00
#
_symmetry.space_group_name_H-M   'P 1'
#
loop_
_entity.id
_entity.type
_entity.pdbx_description
1 polymer ?
#
loop_
_entity_poly.entity_id
_entity_poly.type
_entity_poly.pdbx_seq_one_letter_code
_entity_poly.pdbx_strand_id
1 'polypeptide(L)'
;MNVLPIKAAPLLMHAGGARSHPDLPLFDDGDQESWDNWLRAHCLEVMRVWVEDDVRAVDSYRMFLVGDSAGSLSAWQPCRPDGDQAWFLLAVFDGGEGPCAYFVRREAHLFDCIDTQVTQPFENGPLMSVLYGKL
;
A
#
# COMPACT_ATOMS: atom_id res chain seq x y z
N MET A 1 -15.27 6.69 -7.21
CA MET A 1 -14.38 7.74 -6.66
C MET A 1 -12.98 7.41 -7.12
N ASN A 2 -12.27 8.37 -7.74
CA ASN A 2 -10.87 8.16 -8.13
C ASN A 2 -10.01 8.34 -6.88
N VAL A 3 -9.80 7.25 -6.16
CA VAL A 3 -8.90 7.24 -5.00
C VAL A 3 -7.47 7.23 -5.53
N LEU A 4 -6.69 8.28 -5.22
CA LEU A 4 -5.30 8.33 -5.64
C LEU A 4 -4.52 7.22 -4.93
N PRO A 5 -3.63 6.52 -5.65
CA PRO A 5 -2.98 5.37 -5.06
C PRO A 5 -1.87 5.84 -4.13
N ILE A 6 -1.91 5.37 -2.88
CA ILE A 6 -0.94 5.70 -1.83
C ILE A 6 0.48 5.35 -2.28
N LYS A 7 1.46 6.14 -1.86
CA LYS A 7 2.88 5.97 -2.17
C LYS A 7 3.66 5.98 -0.87
N ALA A 8 4.85 5.38 -0.86
CA ALA A 8 5.74 5.49 0.28
C ALA A 8 6.01 6.96 0.64
N ALA A 9 5.76 7.33 1.90
CA ALA A 9 6.06 8.64 2.45
C ALA A 9 6.68 8.51 3.85
N PRO A 10 7.35 9.58 4.35
CA PRO A 10 7.78 9.62 5.74
C PRO A 10 6.61 9.45 6.70
N LEU A 11 6.76 8.59 7.69
CA LEU A 11 5.74 8.39 8.72
C LEU A 11 5.69 9.59 9.67
N LEU A 12 4.49 9.93 10.10
CA LEU A 12 4.26 10.89 11.18
C LEU A 12 4.48 10.20 12.52
N MET A 13 5.25 10.83 13.41
CA MET A 13 5.36 10.38 14.80
C MET A 13 4.16 10.85 15.61
N HIS A 14 3.63 9.94 16.42
CA HIS A 14 2.53 10.16 17.33
C HIS A 14 3.01 10.05 18.78
N ALA A 15 2.11 10.39 19.71
CA ALA A 15 2.37 10.18 21.13
C ALA A 15 2.64 8.69 21.42
N GLY A 16 3.57 8.40 22.34
CA GLY A 16 3.91 7.03 22.72
C GLY A 16 4.80 6.28 21.72
N GLY A 17 5.40 6.97 20.75
CA GLY A 17 6.36 6.37 19.82
C GLY A 17 5.75 5.66 18.60
N ALA A 18 4.41 5.61 18.53
CA ALA A 18 3.70 5.12 17.37
C ALA A 18 3.96 5.99 16.14
N ARG A 19 3.93 5.38 14.95
CA ARG A 19 4.19 6.04 13.68
C ARG A 19 3.17 5.58 12.65
N SER A 20 2.61 6.49 11.86
CA SER A 20 1.72 6.10 10.76
C SER A 20 1.91 6.97 9.53
N HIS A 21 1.49 6.42 8.39
CA HIS A 21 1.51 7.13 7.13
C HIS A 21 0.53 8.33 7.17
N PRO A 22 0.88 9.50 6.62
CA PRO A 22 0.02 10.68 6.64
C PRO A 22 -1.33 10.47 5.96
N ASP A 23 -1.37 9.66 4.90
CA ASP A 23 -2.60 9.30 4.18
C ASP A 23 -3.36 8.12 4.82
N LEU A 24 -2.88 7.57 5.94
CA LEU A 24 -3.60 6.49 6.64
C LEU A 24 -4.77 7.09 7.43
N PRO A 25 -6.02 6.70 7.16
CA PRO A 25 -7.15 7.10 7.98
C PRO A 25 -7.00 6.56 9.41
N LEU A 26 -7.59 7.27 10.37
CA LEU A 26 -7.83 6.69 11.69
C LEU A 26 -9.00 5.71 11.58
N PHE A 27 -8.73 4.45 11.86
CA PHE A 27 -9.73 3.41 12.01
C PHE A 27 -9.97 3.18 13.50
N ASP A 28 -11.21 2.96 13.89
CA ASP A 28 -11.54 2.51 15.24
C ASP A 28 -11.23 1.01 15.37
N ASP A 29 -10.87 0.53 16.56
CA ASP A 29 -10.46 -0.86 16.83
C ASP A 29 -11.54 -1.92 16.50
N GLY A 30 -12.76 -1.51 16.14
CA GLY A 30 -13.85 -2.39 15.69
C GLY A 30 -14.15 -2.33 14.19
N ASP A 31 -13.47 -1.49 13.41
CA ASP A 31 -13.84 -1.19 12.02
C ASP A 31 -12.96 -1.91 10.99
N GLN A 32 -12.90 -3.24 11.13
CA GLN A 32 -12.19 -4.11 10.19
C GLN A 32 -12.75 -4.01 8.76
N GLU A 33 -14.05 -3.75 8.62
CA GLU A 33 -14.70 -3.61 7.31
C GLU A 33 -14.21 -2.36 6.57
N SER A 34 -14.12 -1.19 7.24
CA SER A 34 -13.56 0.00 6.61
C SER A 34 -12.08 -0.16 6.28
N TRP A 35 -11.31 -0.86 7.13
CA TRP A 35 -9.92 -1.20 6.85
C TRP A 35 -9.78 -2.03 5.56
N ASP A 36 -10.53 -3.13 5.45
CA ASP A 36 -10.49 -4.01 4.28
C ASP A 36 -10.97 -3.30 3.02
N ASN A 37 -12.01 -2.47 3.13
CA ASN A 37 -12.52 -1.66 2.02
C ASN A 37 -11.50 -0.62 1.55
N TRP A 38 -10.76 0.01 2.48
CA TRP A 38 -9.70 0.94 2.15
C TRP A 38 -8.53 0.25 1.43
N LEU A 39 -8.06 -0.90 1.93
CA LEU A 39 -7.01 -1.67 1.26
C LEU A 39 -7.42 -2.06 -0.17
N ARG A 40 -8.66 -2.54 -0.36
CA ARG A 40 -9.19 -2.89 -1.68
C ARG A 40 -9.31 -1.68 -2.61
N ALA A 41 -9.79 -0.54 -2.10
CA ALA A 41 -9.91 0.69 -2.88
C ALA A 41 -8.56 1.20 -3.40
N HIS A 42 -7.47 0.90 -2.69
CA HIS A 42 -6.11 1.25 -3.07
C HIS A 42 -5.31 0.10 -3.71
N CYS A 43 -5.92 -1.08 -3.91
CA CYS A 43 -5.28 -2.30 -4.41
C CYS A 43 -3.99 -2.65 -3.63
N LEU A 44 -4.11 -2.73 -2.29
CA LEU A 44 -2.98 -2.95 -1.40
C LEU A 44 -3.01 -4.36 -0.81
N GLU A 45 -1.84 -4.99 -0.81
CA GLU A 45 -1.54 -6.16 0.00
C GLU A 45 -0.88 -5.70 1.30
N VAL A 46 -1.26 -6.30 2.43
CA VAL A 46 -0.71 -5.97 3.76
C VAL A 46 0.05 -7.16 4.34
N MET A 47 1.20 -6.88 4.93
CA MET A 47 2.01 -7.82 5.70
C MET A 47 2.26 -7.23 7.08
N ARG A 48 2.11 -8.06 8.12
CA ARG A 48 2.37 -7.66 9.51
C ARG A 48 3.68 -8.31 9.96
N VAL A 49 4.50 -7.53 10.65
CA VAL A 49 5.73 -8.00 11.28
C VAL A 49 5.67 -7.61 12.75
N TRP A 50 5.79 -8.59 13.64
CA TRP A 50 5.87 -8.33 15.07
C TRP A 50 7.32 -8.04 15.46
N VAL A 51 7.52 -7.22 16.49
CA VAL A 51 8.87 -6.91 16.98
C VAL A 51 9.64 -8.15 17.44
N GLU A 52 8.93 -9.19 17.89
CA GLU A 52 9.50 -10.48 18.30
C GLU A 52 10.01 -11.31 17.12
N ASP A 53 9.38 -11.16 15.94
CA ASP A 53 9.74 -11.87 14.71
C ASP A 53 10.84 -11.14 13.92
N ASP A 54 11.07 -9.85 14.20
CA ASP A 54 12.12 -9.06 13.57
C ASP A 54 13.49 -9.34 14.20
N VAL A 55 14.29 -10.17 13.53
CA VAL A 55 15.65 -10.54 13.93
C VAL A 55 16.60 -9.36 14.16
N ARG A 56 16.29 -8.16 13.62
CA ARG A 56 17.08 -6.95 13.81
C ARG A 56 16.54 -6.04 14.93
N ALA A 57 15.37 -6.36 15.48
CA ALA A 57 14.72 -5.59 16.53
C ALA A 57 15.10 -6.02 17.94
N VAL A 58 16.21 -6.73 18.13
CA VAL A 58 16.63 -7.31 19.44
C VAL A 58 16.61 -6.27 20.57
N ASP A 59 17.09 -5.05 20.32
CA ASP A 59 17.13 -4.01 21.35
C ASP A 59 15.74 -3.42 21.62
N SER A 60 14.93 -3.18 20.58
CA SER A 60 13.54 -2.75 20.74
C SER A 60 12.69 -3.81 21.45
N TYR A 61 12.90 -5.09 21.15
CA TYR A 61 12.22 -6.19 21.82
C TYR A 61 12.62 -6.27 23.31
N ARG A 62 13.90 -6.07 23.64
CA ARG A 62 14.34 -5.97 25.04
C ARG A 62 13.70 -4.81 25.78
N MET A 63 13.59 -3.63 25.15
CA MET A 63 12.90 -2.47 25.72
C MET A 63 11.44 -2.81 26.04
N PHE A 64 10.75 -3.48 25.10
CA PHE A 64 9.38 -3.93 25.31
C PHE A 64 9.27 -4.89 26.52
N LEU A 65 10.15 -5.89 26.62
CA LEU A 65 10.15 -6.86 27.72
C LEU A 65 10.38 -6.23 29.11
N VAL A 66 11.08 -5.09 29.19
CA VAL A 66 11.29 -4.36 30.46
C VAL A 66 10.22 -3.29 30.72
N GLY A 67 9.18 -3.21 29.87
CA GLY A 67 8.04 -2.31 30.02
C GLY A 67 8.20 -0.93 29.37
N ASP A 68 9.25 -0.71 28.57
CA ASP A 68 9.43 0.54 27.81
C ASP A 68 8.86 0.42 26.39
N SER A 69 7.52 0.32 26.29
CA SER A 69 6.83 0.21 24.99
C SER A 69 7.05 1.44 24.10
N ALA A 70 7.10 2.64 24.69
CA ALA A 70 7.28 3.87 23.93
C ALA A 70 8.70 3.99 23.34
N GLY A 71 9.72 3.63 24.12
CA GLY A 71 11.10 3.53 23.64
C GLY A 71 11.26 2.44 22.59
N SER A 72 10.65 1.27 22.82
CA SER A 72 10.62 0.16 21.87
C SER A 72 10.08 0.59 20.50
N LEU A 73 8.89 1.19 20.47
CA LEU A 73 8.24 1.67 19.24
C LEU A 73 9.02 2.76 18.52
N SER A 74 9.62 3.69 19.27
CA SER A 74 10.38 4.82 18.72
C SER A 74 11.72 4.38 18.12
N ALA A 75 12.41 3.46 18.78
CA ALA A 75 13.74 3.00 18.37
C ALA A 75 13.67 1.98 17.21
N TRP A 76 12.58 1.22 17.13
CA TRP A 76 12.47 0.14 16.16
C TRP A 76 12.47 0.66 14.72
N GLN A 77 13.28 0.03 13.86
CA GLN A 77 13.27 0.25 12.41
C GLN A 77 12.90 -1.09 11.75
N PRO A 78 11.60 -1.33 11.50
CA PRO A 78 11.13 -2.60 10.97
C PRO A 78 11.79 -2.93 9.64
N CYS A 79 12.22 -4.18 9.50
CA CYS A 79 12.77 -4.64 8.23
C CYS A 79 11.67 -5.01 7.23
N ARG A 80 11.87 -4.64 5.97
CA ARG A 80 10.95 -5.02 4.90
C ARG A 80 10.88 -6.55 4.80
N PRO A 81 9.68 -7.13 4.65
CA PRO A 81 9.55 -8.55 4.40
C PRO A 81 10.26 -8.93 3.09
N ASP A 82 11.07 -9.98 3.14
CA ASP A 82 11.77 -10.62 2.02
C ASP A 82 12.73 -9.75 1.19
N GLY A 83 13.07 -8.54 1.65
CA GLY A 83 13.95 -7.63 0.92
C GLY A 83 13.35 -7.04 -0.36
N ASP A 84 12.06 -7.27 -0.60
CA ASP A 84 11.33 -6.72 -1.75
C ASP A 84 11.12 -5.21 -1.57
N GLN A 85 11.53 -4.44 -2.59
CA GLN A 85 11.47 -2.98 -2.61
C GLN A 85 10.04 -2.45 -2.81
N ALA A 86 9.10 -3.32 -3.19
CA ALA A 86 7.69 -2.96 -3.36
C ALA A 86 6.99 -2.70 -2.02
N TRP A 87 7.48 -3.29 -0.91
CA TRP A 87 6.93 -3.06 0.41
C TRP A 87 7.42 -1.75 1.01
N PHE A 88 6.47 -0.95 1.47
CA PHE A 88 6.75 0.24 2.26
C PHE A 88 5.97 0.20 3.58
N LEU A 89 6.51 0.91 4.57
CA LEU A 89 5.96 0.91 5.91
C LEU A 89 4.74 1.83 5.95
N LEU A 90 3.62 1.30 6.44
CA LEU A 90 2.35 2.01 6.60
C LEU A 90 2.15 2.51 8.02
N ALA A 91 2.43 1.67 9.02
CA ALA A 91 2.29 2.03 10.42
C ALA A 91 3.18 1.16 11.32
N VAL A 92 3.50 1.69 12.50
CA VAL A 92 4.13 0.98 13.62
C VAL A 92 3.43 1.42 14.89
N PHE A 93 2.80 0.50 15.59
CA PHE A 93 2.03 0.77 16.80
C PHE A 93 1.95 -0.46 17.69
N ASP A 94 1.49 -0.29 18.93
CA ASP A 94 1.18 -1.38 19.85
C ASP A 94 -0.34 -1.44 20.02
N GLY A 95 -0.94 -2.56 19.60
CA GLY A 95 -2.38 -2.81 19.70
C GLY A 95 -2.80 -3.53 20.99
N GLY A 96 -1.89 -3.69 21.96
CA GLY A 96 -2.12 -4.42 23.21
C GLY A 96 -1.59 -5.85 23.21
N GLU A 97 -1.19 -6.38 22.05
CA GLU A 97 -0.48 -7.66 21.90
C GLU A 97 1.03 -7.46 21.72
N GLY A 98 1.49 -6.21 21.72
CA GLY A 98 2.88 -5.82 21.54
C GLY A 98 3.11 -5.00 20.26
N PRO A 99 4.32 -4.43 20.12
CA PRO A 99 4.68 -3.64 18.96
C PRO A 99 4.60 -4.42 17.64
N CYS A 100 3.83 -3.88 16.69
CA CYS A 100 3.59 -4.45 15.37
C CYS A 100 3.84 -3.40 14.28
N ALA A 101 4.42 -3.84 13.17
CA ALA A 101 4.66 -3.04 11.98
C ALA A 101 3.81 -3.54 10.80
N TYR A 102 3.18 -2.61 10.12
CA TYR A 102 2.33 -2.87 8.96
C TYR A 102 3.07 -2.42 7.72
N PHE A 103 3.40 -3.38 6.86
CA PHE A 103 3.93 -3.13 5.53
C PHE A 103 2.81 -3.28 4.51
N VAL A 104 2.81 -2.43 3.50
CA VAL A 104 1.95 -2.59 2.34
C VAL A 104 2.73 -2.54 1.05
N ARG A 105 2.26 -3.27 0.06
CA ARG A 105 2.67 -3.10 -1.33
C ARG A 105 1.44 -3.00 -2.20
N ARG A 106 1.62 -2.49 -3.41
CA ARG A 106 0.55 -2.58 -4.41
C ARG A 106 0.46 -4.01 -4.89
N GLU A 107 -0.75 -4.56 -4.86
CA GLU A 107 -1.04 -5.74 -5.63
C GLU A 107 -0.82 -5.38 -7.09
N ALA A 108 0.08 -6.09 -7.77
CA ALA A 108 0.26 -5.99 -9.20
C ALA A 108 -0.99 -6.59 -9.86
N HIS A 109 -2.09 -5.86 -9.78
CA HIS A 109 -3.29 -6.21 -10.49
C HIS A 109 -2.92 -6.27 -11.97
N LEU A 110 -3.08 -7.45 -12.53
CA LEU A 110 -2.86 -7.86 -13.91
C LEU A 110 -3.85 -7.12 -14.85
N PHE A 111 -3.88 -5.80 -14.78
CA PHE A 111 -4.63 -4.90 -15.66
C PHE A 111 -3.65 -3.98 -16.39
N ASP A 112 -2.61 -4.57 -16.99
CA ASP A 112 -2.01 -4.06 -18.23
C ASP A 112 -2.88 -4.45 -19.46
N CYS A 113 -3.96 -5.20 -19.22
CA CYS A 113 -4.92 -5.60 -20.25
C CYS A 113 -6.13 -4.66 -20.20
N ILE A 114 -6.09 -3.56 -20.96
CA ILE A 114 -7.13 -3.03 -21.86
C ILE A 114 -6.58 -1.68 -22.38
N ASP A 115 -5.56 -1.77 -23.25
CA ASP A 115 -5.40 -0.80 -24.34
C ASP A 115 -5.86 -1.45 -25.65
N THR A 116 -6.94 -2.24 -25.57
CA THR A 116 -7.64 -2.71 -26.76
C THR A 116 -8.64 -1.64 -27.16
N GLN A 117 -8.14 -0.52 -27.69
CA GLN A 117 -8.90 0.25 -28.68
C GLN A 117 -9.07 -0.63 -29.92
N VAL A 118 -10.00 -1.60 -29.85
CA VAL A 118 -10.62 -2.19 -31.04
C VAL A 118 -11.35 -1.05 -31.73
N THR A 119 -10.65 -0.33 -32.60
CA THR A 119 -11.29 0.51 -33.60
C THR A 119 -11.53 -0.37 -34.80
N GLN A 120 -12.70 -1.00 -34.87
CA GLN A 120 -13.50 -1.12 -36.10
C GLN A 120 -14.78 -1.91 -35.82
N PRO A 121 -15.91 -1.37 -36.29
CA PRO A 121 -16.75 -2.16 -37.16
C PRO A 121 -16.95 -1.49 -38.52
N PHE A 122 -17.02 -2.37 -39.52
CA PHE A 122 -17.35 -2.14 -40.91
C PHE A 122 -18.70 -1.41 -41.06
N GLU A 123 -18.76 -0.42 -41.96
CA GLU A 123 -19.96 -0.14 -42.74
C GLU A 123 -19.63 -0.02 -44.23
N ASN A 124 -20.44 -0.68 -45.04
CA ASN A 124 -20.27 -0.89 -46.47
C ASN A 124 -20.95 0.20 -47.31
N GLY A 125 -20.21 0.75 -48.29
CA GLY A 125 -20.69 1.21 -49.62
C GLY A 125 -21.02 2.71 -49.80
N PRO A 126 -21.17 3.23 -51.05
CA PRO A 126 -20.86 2.67 -52.38
C PRO A 126 -19.82 3.48 -53.19
N LEU A 127 -19.44 2.93 -54.34
CA LEU A 127 -18.61 3.51 -55.41
C LEU A 127 -18.93 4.98 -55.72
N MET A 128 -17.90 5.84 -55.70
CA MET A 128 -17.89 7.10 -56.44
C MET A 128 -16.59 7.22 -57.25
N SER A 129 -16.72 6.98 -58.55
CA SER A 129 -15.78 7.43 -59.56
C SER A 129 -15.71 8.96 -59.55
N VAL A 130 -14.52 9.53 -59.35
CA VAL A 130 -14.23 10.90 -59.80
C VAL A 130 -12.84 10.94 -60.42
N LEU A 131 -12.87 10.89 -61.75
CA LEU A 131 -12.02 11.58 -62.71
C LEU A 131 -10.92 12.47 -62.13
N TYR A 132 -9.66 12.15 -62.41
CA TYR A 132 -8.68 13.15 -62.81
C TYR A 132 -7.97 12.66 -64.07
N GLY A 133 -8.34 13.28 -65.18
CA GLY A 133 -7.55 13.28 -66.40
C GLY A 133 -6.87 14.63 -66.60
N LYS A 134 -5.93 14.60 -67.55
CA LYS A 134 -5.26 15.70 -68.27
C LYS A 134 -4.10 16.36 -67.52
N LEU A 135 -2.94 16.59 -68.16
CA LEU A 135 -2.58 16.64 -69.60
C LEU A 135 -1.42 15.71 -69.96
#